data_AF-A0A7Y9HKF1-F1
#
_entry.id   AF-A0A7Y9HKF1-F1
#
_cell.length_a   1.000
_cell.length_b   1.000
_cell.length_c   1.000
_cell.angle_alpha   90.00
_cell.angle_beta   90.00
_cell.angle_gamma   90.00
#
_symmetry.space_group_name_H-M   'P 1'
#
loop_
_entity.id
_entity.type
_entity.pdbx_description
1 polymer ?
#
loop_
_entity_poly.entity_id
_entity_poly.type
_entity_poly.pdbx_seq_one_letter_code
_entity_poly.pdbx_strand_id
1 'polypeptide(L)'
;MRALICLLAVLLSACAHRGIPLDAPPAPPLQGDYQIGAGDTVNINVWRNPEVSLSVPVRPDGKITTPLVEDLQAAGKTATELARDIEKALGKYIQQPMVTVIVTSFVGPYAQQIRVIGQAARPQALAYRQGMSLMDVLIAVGGITDFAAGNKASIIRTVNGQRQTVPVRLQDLLRDGDISANVAVLPGDILVIPEGWF
;
A
#
# COMPACT_ATOMS: atom_id res chain seq x y z
N MET A 1 -46.00 -38.58 -39.56
CA MET A 1 -46.28 -37.93 -38.26
C MET A 1 -45.59 -38.67 -37.12
N ARG A 2 -44.24 -38.68 -37.08
CA ARG A 2 -43.42 -39.29 -36.00
C ARG A 2 -42.01 -38.67 -35.94
N ALA A 3 -41.89 -37.35 -36.14
CA ALA A 3 -40.59 -36.67 -36.21
C ALA A 3 -40.59 -35.31 -35.47
N LEU A 4 -41.36 -35.18 -34.39
CA LEU A 4 -41.57 -33.88 -33.73
C LEU A 4 -41.60 -33.93 -32.19
N ILE A 5 -40.84 -34.82 -31.55
CA ILE A 5 -40.79 -34.89 -30.06
C ILE A 5 -39.36 -35.10 -29.53
N CYS A 6 -38.33 -34.58 -30.20
CA CYS A 6 -36.94 -34.59 -29.67
C CYS A 6 -36.33 -33.20 -29.43
N LEU A 7 -37.09 -32.11 -29.61
CA LEU A 7 -36.52 -30.75 -29.58
C LEU A 7 -36.67 -30.00 -28.25
N LEU A 8 -37.08 -30.66 -27.16
CA LEU A 8 -37.39 -29.96 -25.88
C LEU A 8 -36.42 -30.29 -24.72
N ALA A 9 -35.25 -30.86 -25.00
CA ALA A 9 -34.30 -31.30 -23.95
C ALA A 9 -32.94 -30.55 -23.95
N VAL A 10 -32.77 -29.49 -24.76
CA VAL A 10 -31.45 -28.82 -24.95
C VAL A 10 -31.49 -27.35 -24.48
N LEU A 11 -32.13 -27.06 -23.35
CA LEU A 11 -32.12 -25.71 -22.75
C LEU A 11 -31.50 -25.64 -21.35
N LEU A 12 -30.88 -26.73 -20.87
CA LEU A 12 -30.11 -26.73 -19.61
C LEU A 12 -28.64 -26.98 -19.90
N SER A 13 -27.85 -25.91 -20.08
CA SER A 13 -26.40 -25.83 -19.73
C SER A 13 -25.77 -24.63 -20.43
N ALA A 14 -25.97 -23.43 -19.92
CA ALA A 14 -25.15 -22.29 -20.28
C ALA A 14 -25.02 -21.27 -19.15
N CYS A 15 -24.81 -21.75 -17.92
CA CYS A 15 -24.17 -20.90 -16.91
C CYS A 15 -22.67 -20.89 -17.23
N ALA A 16 -22.27 -20.05 -18.19
CA ALA A 16 -20.88 -19.78 -18.48
C ALA A 16 -20.24 -19.16 -17.23
N HIS A 17 -19.47 -19.98 -16.52
CA HIS A 17 -18.66 -19.58 -15.39
C HIS A 17 -17.57 -18.64 -15.93
N ARG A 18 -17.82 -17.32 -15.89
CA ARG A 18 -16.77 -16.32 -16.12
C ARG A 18 -15.82 -16.38 -14.94
N GLY A 19 -14.79 -17.22 -15.05
CA GLY A 19 -13.61 -17.13 -14.19
C GLY A 19 -13.06 -15.72 -14.32
N ILE A 20 -13.09 -14.96 -13.24
CA ILE A 20 -12.34 -13.71 -13.13
C ILE A 20 -10.87 -14.11 -13.25
N PRO A 21 -10.11 -13.57 -14.21
CA PRO A 21 -8.67 -13.83 -14.26
C PRO A 21 -8.04 -13.42 -12.93
N LEU A 22 -7.51 -14.39 -12.19
CA LEU A 22 -6.78 -14.18 -10.93
C LEU A 22 -5.36 -13.62 -11.18
N ASP A 23 -4.92 -13.62 -12.43
CA ASP A 23 -3.74 -12.89 -12.86
C ASP A 23 -4.06 -11.40 -12.89
N ALA A 24 -3.99 -10.77 -11.71
CA ALA A 24 -3.83 -9.33 -11.63
C ALA A 24 -2.63 -8.96 -12.53
N PRO A 25 -2.78 -7.98 -13.44
CA PRO A 25 -1.64 -7.48 -14.20
C PRO A 25 -0.49 -7.18 -13.23
N PRO A 26 0.77 -7.51 -13.58
CA PRO A 26 1.90 -7.17 -12.74
C PRO A 26 1.76 -5.69 -12.38
N ALA A 27 1.77 -5.40 -11.08
CA ALA A 27 1.68 -4.04 -10.58
C ALA A 27 2.69 -3.21 -11.39
N PRO A 28 2.26 -2.08 -12.00
CA PRO A 28 3.20 -1.27 -12.75
C PRO A 28 4.40 -1.00 -11.84
N PRO A 29 5.65 -1.16 -12.33
CA PRO A 29 6.80 -0.83 -11.53
C PRO A 29 6.59 0.59 -11.00
N LEU A 30 6.94 0.84 -9.74
CA LEU A 30 6.96 2.20 -9.21
C LEU A 30 7.95 2.99 -10.08
N GLN A 31 7.43 3.63 -11.11
CA GLN A 31 8.20 4.41 -12.06
C GLN A 31 8.48 5.75 -11.39
N GLY A 32 9.65 5.85 -10.78
CA GLY A 32 10.13 7.07 -10.16
C GLY A 32 10.91 6.80 -8.89
N ASP A 33 11.91 7.63 -8.64
CA ASP A 33 12.57 7.68 -7.36
C ASP A 33 11.57 8.05 -6.26
N TYR A 34 11.76 7.46 -5.09
CA TYR A 34 10.88 7.68 -3.97
C TYR A 34 10.83 9.16 -3.59
N GLN A 35 9.62 9.74 -3.60
CA GLN A 35 9.36 11.11 -3.17
C GLN A 35 8.87 11.11 -1.73
N ILE A 36 9.54 11.90 -0.90
CA ILE A 36 9.24 12.09 0.51
C ILE A 36 7.81 12.62 0.64
N GLY A 37 7.05 12.04 1.57
CA GLY A 37 5.70 12.44 1.95
C GLY A 37 5.62 12.97 3.37
N ALA A 38 4.47 13.58 3.69
CA ALA A 38 4.17 13.95 5.07
C ALA A 38 4.04 12.70 5.95
N GLY A 39 4.60 12.76 7.16
CA GLY A 39 4.63 11.63 8.11
C GLY A 39 5.85 10.72 7.99
N ASP A 40 6.67 10.86 6.94
CA ASP A 40 7.93 10.12 6.88
C ASP A 40 8.94 10.65 7.90
N THR A 41 9.94 9.83 8.24
CA THR A 41 11.08 10.29 9.03
C THR A 41 12.32 10.32 8.15
N VAL A 42 13.02 11.45 8.17
CA VAL A 42 14.29 11.65 7.46
C VAL A 42 15.42 11.78 8.47
N ASN A 43 16.48 11.01 8.26
CA ASN A 43 17.75 11.14 8.95
C ASN A 43 18.66 12.04 8.12
N ILE A 44 19.09 13.14 8.72
CA ILE A 44 19.93 14.15 8.09
C ILE A 44 21.30 14.04 8.74
N ASN A 45 22.31 13.71 7.94
CA ASN A 45 23.69 13.61 8.38
C ASN A 45 24.52 14.68 7.68
N VAL A 46 25.12 15.58 8.46
CA VAL A 46 26.00 16.64 7.99
C VAL A 46 27.42 16.29 8.38
N TRP A 47 28.27 16.07 7.37
CA TRP A 47 29.65 15.63 7.60
C TRP A 47 30.44 16.61 8.47
N ARG A 48 31.13 16.10 9.51
CA ARG A 48 31.86 16.87 10.53
C ARG A 48 31.01 17.86 11.35
N ASN A 49 29.69 17.75 11.28
CA ASN A 49 28.77 18.61 12.00
C ASN A 49 27.66 17.79 12.67
N PRO A 50 27.99 16.92 13.65
CA PRO A 50 27.01 16.07 14.34
C PRO A 50 25.94 16.87 15.10
N GLU A 51 26.23 18.10 15.51
CA GLU A 51 25.33 18.98 16.24
C GLU A 51 24.10 19.42 15.43
N VAL A 52 24.20 19.38 14.10
CA VAL A 52 23.09 19.64 13.16
C VAL A 52 22.66 18.37 12.42
N SER A 53 23.13 17.20 12.85
CA SER A 53 22.77 15.89 12.29
C SER A 53 21.71 15.23 13.17
N LEU A 54 20.48 15.08 12.65
CA LEU A 54 19.34 14.62 13.44
C LEU A 54 18.32 13.89 12.55
N SER A 55 17.47 13.12 13.22
CA SER A 55 16.34 12.45 12.60
C SER A 55 15.06 13.23 12.90
N VAL A 56 14.37 13.70 11.86
CA VAL A 56 13.16 14.53 12.01
C VAL A 56 12.00 13.98 11.21
N PRO A 57 10.77 14.05 11.74
CA PRO A 57 9.58 13.72 10.98
C PRO A 57 9.24 14.85 10.00
N VAL A 58 8.68 14.49 8.85
CA VAL A 58 8.07 15.41 7.90
C VAL A 58 6.70 15.80 8.42
N ARG A 59 6.51 17.09 8.67
CA ARG A 59 5.28 17.66 9.22
C ARG A 59 4.10 17.50 8.24
N PRO A 60 2.85 17.65 8.71
CA PRO A 60 1.66 17.57 7.84
C PRO A 60 1.62 18.59 6.69
N ASP A 61 2.30 19.73 6.83
CA ASP A 61 2.46 20.74 5.77
C ASP A 61 3.55 20.36 4.74
N GLY A 62 4.20 19.20 4.91
CA GLY A 62 5.25 18.70 4.04
C GLY A 62 6.63 19.30 4.30
N LYS A 63 6.80 20.07 5.36
CA LYS A 63 8.08 20.68 5.72
C LYS A 63 8.81 19.87 6.81
N ILE A 64 10.11 20.08 6.90
CA ILE A 64 10.95 19.63 8.00
C ILE A 64 11.55 20.84 8.71
N THR A 65 11.93 20.63 9.98
CA THR A 65 12.64 21.60 10.79
C THR A 65 13.99 21.03 11.18
N THR A 66 15.04 21.82 10.98
CA THR A 66 16.41 21.46 11.34
C THR A 66 17.04 22.61 12.13
N PRO A 67 18.07 22.36 12.97
CA PRO A 67 18.79 23.45 13.59
C PRO A 67 19.37 24.38 12.52
N LEU A 68 19.31 25.69 12.77
CA LEU A 68 19.71 26.76 11.85
C LEU A 68 18.78 26.99 10.65
N VAL A 69 17.87 26.06 10.33
CA VAL A 69 16.91 26.18 9.23
C VAL A 69 15.53 25.67 9.66
N GLU A 70 14.63 26.60 9.98
CA GLU A 70 13.34 26.30 10.60
C GLU A 70 12.37 25.55 9.67
N ASP A 71 12.20 26.01 8.44
CA ASP A 71 11.17 25.54 7.52
C ASP A 71 11.77 25.20 6.16
N LEU A 72 11.89 23.90 5.87
CA LEU A 72 12.37 23.43 4.57
C LEU A 72 11.39 22.44 3.96
N GLN A 73 10.95 22.69 2.72
CA GLN A 73 10.01 21.83 2.01
C GLN A 73 10.68 20.48 1.71
N ALA A 74 10.14 19.39 2.26
CA ALA A 74 10.62 18.03 2.03
C ALA A 74 9.66 17.22 1.15
N ALA A 75 8.35 17.41 1.34
CA ALA A 75 7.36 16.64 0.60
C ALA A 75 7.44 16.93 -0.90
N GLY A 76 7.35 15.86 -1.70
CA GLY A 76 7.47 15.89 -3.17
C GLY A 76 8.90 15.88 -3.69
N LYS A 77 9.92 15.87 -2.82
CA LYS A 77 11.33 15.79 -3.20
C LYS A 77 11.89 14.40 -2.97
N THR A 78 12.90 14.05 -3.76
CA THR A 78 13.78 12.91 -3.47
C THR A 78 14.72 13.22 -2.31
N ALA A 79 15.30 12.20 -1.69
CA ALA A 79 16.31 12.37 -0.66
C ALA A 79 17.51 13.20 -1.15
N THR A 80 17.92 13.00 -2.42
CA THR A 80 19.01 13.74 -3.04
C THR A 80 18.69 15.22 -3.23
N GLU A 81 17.49 15.55 -3.72
CA GLU A 81 17.04 16.94 -3.89
C GLU A 81 16.95 17.65 -2.54
N LEU A 82 16.37 16.97 -1.54
CA LEU A 82 16.28 17.50 -0.18
C LEU A 82 17.67 17.77 0.42
N ALA A 83 18.64 16.87 0.19
CA ALA A 83 20.02 17.07 0.63
C ALA A 83 20.63 18.33 0.02
N ARG A 84 20.45 18.57 -1.29
CA ARG A 84 20.95 19.79 -1.96
C ARG A 84 20.34 21.07 -1.41
N ASP A 85 19.06 21.04 -1.07
CA ASP A 85 18.39 22.20 -0.48
C ASP A 85 18.89 22.49 0.93
N ILE A 86 19.13 21.45 1.73
CA ILE A 86 19.73 21.60 3.07
C ILE A 86 21.17 22.11 2.96
N GLU A 87 21.98 21.60 2.03
CA GLU A 87 23.35 22.10 1.77
C GLU A 87 23.33 23.60 1.48
N LYS A 88 22.43 24.04 0.60
CA LYS A 88 22.28 25.45 0.23
C LYS A 88 21.82 26.32 1.41
N ALA A 89 20.90 25.83 2.22
CA ALA A 89 20.39 26.56 3.38
C ALA A 89 21.46 26.67 4.49
N LEU A 90 22.18 25.57 4.78
CA LEU A 90 23.25 25.54 5.77
C LEU A 90 24.51 26.28 5.33
N GLY A 91 24.73 26.50 4.03
CA GLY A 91 25.88 27.23 3.49
C GLY A 91 26.03 28.68 4.00
N LYS A 92 24.98 29.26 4.60
CA LYS A 92 25.03 30.57 5.28
C LYS A 92 25.70 30.52 6.65
N TYR A 93 25.79 29.34 7.25
CA TYR A 93 26.24 29.12 8.62
C TYR A 93 27.45 28.19 8.70
N ILE A 94 27.59 27.25 7.76
CA ILE A 94 28.64 26.24 7.69
C ILE A 94 29.36 26.40 6.34
N GLN A 95 30.70 26.37 6.35
CA GLN A 95 31.47 26.38 5.11
C GLN A 95 31.46 25.00 4.46
N GLN A 96 30.99 24.93 3.21
CA GLN A 96 30.96 23.71 2.39
C GLN A 96 30.32 22.49 3.11
N PRO A 97 29.07 22.60 3.58
CA PRO A 97 28.40 21.48 4.22
C PRO A 97 28.20 20.35 3.21
N MET A 98 28.51 19.11 3.62
CA MET A 98 28.18 17.91 2.86
C MET A 98 27.05 17.20 3.59
N VAL A 99 25.88 17.10 2.95
CA VAL A 99 24.67 16.57 3.59
C VAL A 99 24.26 15.28 2.92
N THR A 100 23.95 14.28 3.73
CA THR A 100 23.31 13.03 3.30
C THR A 100 21.96 12.93 3.98
N VAL A 101 20.91 12.66 3.19
CA VAL A 101 19.56 12.44 3.70
C VAL A 101 19.16 10.99 3.45
N ILE A 102 18.64 10.33 4.48
CA ILE A 102 18.17 8.95 4.42
C ILE A 102 16.73 8.93 4.93
N VAL A 103 15.80 8.39 4.15
CA VAL A 103 14.42 8.18 4.62
C VAL A 103 14.40 6.90 5.46
N THR A 104 14.13 7.02 6.76
CA THR A 104 14.21 5.90 7.71
C THR A 104 12.86 5.27 8.02
N SER A 105 11.80 6.07 8.11
CA SER A 105 10.44 5.57 8.30
C SER A 105 9.58 6.07 7.15
N PHE A 106 9.22 5.16 6.25
CA PHE A 106 8.33 5.41 5.14
C PHE A 106 6.90 5.02 5.52
N VAL A 107 6.02 6.00 5.64
CA VAL A 107 4.58 5.81 5.87
C VAL A 107 3.83 5.87 4.53
N GLY A 108 4.37 6.64 3.58
CA GLY A 108 3.85 6.81 2.24
C GLY A 108 2.61 7.68 2.13
N PRO A 109 2.34 8.22 0.93
CA PRO A 109 1.17 9.04 0.69
C PRO A 109 -0.09 8.31 1.11
N TYR A 110 -1.05 9.02 1.73
CA TYR A 110 -2.30 8.43 2.18
C TYR A 110 -3.04 7.67 1.07
N ALA A 111 -2.95 8.17 -0.17
CA ALA A 111 -3.52 7.54 -1.36
C ALA A 111 -2.87 6.20 -1.75
N GLN A 112 -1.67 5.91 -1.24
CA GLN A 112 -0.94 4.68 -1.52
C GLN A 112 -1.03 3.65 -0.38
N GLN A 113 -1.54 4.04 0.79
CA GLN A 113 -1.67 3.13 1.92
C GLN A 113 -2.74 2.06 1.66
N ILE A 114 -2.43 0.82 2.07
CA ILE A 114 -3.43 -0.26 2.12
C ILE A 114 -4.20 -0.11 3.42
N ARG A 115 -5.53 -0.19 3.37
CA ARG A 115 -6.38 -0.02 4.55
C ARG A 115 -7.14 -1.30 4.84
N VAL A 116 -7.02 -1.80 6.06
CA VAL A 116 -7.74 -2.99 6.50
C VAL A 116 -8.84 -2.60 7.48
N ILE A 117 -10.07 -3.01 7.19
CA ILE A 117 -11.25 -2.72 8.02
C ILE A 117 -12.10 -3.97 8.25
N GLY A 118 -12.92 -3.93 9.30
CA GLY A 118 -13.81 -5.01 9.69
C GLY A 118 -13.13 -6.05 10.58
N GLN A 119 -13.44 -7.33 10.36
CA GLN A 119 -13.03 -8.47 11.19
C GLN A 119 -11.57 -8.93 10.96
N ALA A 120 -10.64 -7.98 10.93
CA ALA A 120 -9.21 -8.27 11.09
C ALA A 120 -8.84 -8.31 12.58
N ALA A 121 -7.78 -9.04 12.95
CA ALA A 121 -7.32 -9.05 14.34
C ALA A 121 -6.86 -7.66 14.82
N ARG A 122 -6.20 -6.89 13.95
CA ARG A 122 -5.84 -5.48 14.18
C ARG A 122 -6.11 -4.63 12.92
N PRO A 123 -7.32 -4.07 12.77
CA PRO A 123 -7.63 -3.16 11.67
C PRO A 123 -6.71 -1.93 11.70
N GLN A 124 -5.99 -1.67 10.61
CA GLN A 124 -5.03 -0.58 10.51
C GLN A 124 -4.74 -0.19 9.04
N ALA A 125 -4.05 0.94 8.85
CA ALA A 125 -3.45 1.31 7.59
C ALA A 125 -2.00 0.82 7.53
N LEU A 126 -1.57 0.36 6.35
CA LEU A 126 -0.24 -0.18 6.08
C LEU A 126 0.40 0.59 4.93
N ALA A 127 1.66 0.97 5.10
CA ALA A 127 2.46 1.51 4.00
C ALA A 127 2.66 0.43 2.92
N TYR A 128 2.29 0.73 1.68
CA TYR A 128 2.49 -0.20 0.57
C TYR A 128 3.99 -0.39 0.30
N ARG A 129 4.39 -1.65 0.05
CA ARG A 129 5.73 -2.00 -0.44
C ARG A 129 5.58 -2.73 -1.76
N GLN A 130 6.52 -2.51 -2.68
CA GLN A 130 6.46 -3.16 -3.99
C GLN A 130 6.46 -4.68 -3.85
N GLY A 131 5.54 -5.35 -4.55
CA GLY A 131 5.40 -6.80 -4.52
C GLY A 131 4.62 -7.34 -3.31
N MET A 132 4.03 -6.46 -2.49
CA MET A 132 3.20 -6.88 -1.37
C MET A 132 1.95 -7.65 -1.86
N SER A 133 1.60 -8.69 -1.12
CA SER A 133 0.46 -9.57 -1.38
C SER A 133 -0.57 -9.51 -0.25
N LEU A 134 -1.72 -10.15 -0.47
CA LEU A 134 -2.77 -10.27 0.54
C LEU A 134 -2.26 -10.99 1.79
N MET A 135 -1.40 -12.00 1.63
CA MET A 135 -0.75 -12.69 2.76
C MET A 135 0.07 -11.72 3.63
N ASP A 136 0.85 -10.83 3.01
CA ASP A 136 1.66 -9.85 3.75
C ASP A 136 0.78 -8.90 4.57
N VAL A 137 -0.38 -8.51 4.02
CA VAL A 137 -1.38 -7.71 4.73
C VAL A 137 -1.92 -8.47 5.93
N LEU A 138 -2.30 -9.74 5.77
CA LEU A 138 -2.83 -10.58 6.84
C LEU A 138 -1.81 -10.77 7.97
N ILE A 139 -0.54 -11.03 7.63
CA ILE A 139 0.55 -11.14 8.61
C ILE A 139 0.67 -9.83 9.42
N ALA A 140 0.65 -8.68 8.74
CA ALA A 140 0.80 -7.37 9.40
C ALA A 140 -0.36 -7.05 10.36
N VAL A 141 -1.60 -7.45 10.02
CA VAL A 141 -2.78 -7.25 10.89
C VAL A 141 -3.01 -8.37 11.90
N GLY A 142 -2.20 -9.43 11.88
CA GLY A 142 -2.32 -10.57 12.80
C GLY A 142 -3.43 -11.57 12.43
N GLY A 143 -3.82 -11.62 11.16
CA GLY A 143 -4.89 -12.49 10.66
C GLY A 143 -6.29 -11.87 10.77
N ILE A 144 -7.30 -12.75 10.71
CA ILE A 144 -8.71 -12.41 10.84
C ILE A 144 -9.27 -12.95 12.15
N THR A 145 -10.38 -12.37 12.62
CA THR A 145 -11.04 -12.85 13.86
C THR A 145 -11.82 -14.14 13.61
N ASP A 146 -12.18 -14.86 14.68
CA ASP A 146 -13.00 -16.08 14.58
C ASP A 146 -14.41 -15.83 14.03
N PHE A 147 -14.89 -14.58 14.15
CA PHE A 147 -16.18 -14.13 13.62
C PHE A 147 -16.08 -13.60 12.18
N ALA A 148 -14.92 -13.68 11.54
CA ALA A 148 -14.75 -13.19 10.19
C ALA A 148 -15.39 -14.13 9.15
N ALA A 149 -16.16 -13.58 8.22
CA ALA A 149 -16.52 -14.27 6.99
C ALA A 149 -15.38 -14.15 5.97
N GLY A 150 -14.26 -14.83 6.23
CA GLY A 150 -13.01 -14.68 5.48
C GLY A 150 -13.13 -14.83 3.96
N ASN A 151 -13.96 -15.76 3.47
CA ASN A 151 -14.19 -15.95 2.03
C ASN A 151 -15.27 -15.04 1.43
N LYS A 152 -15.89 -14.19 2.24
CA LYS A 152 -16.77 -13.09 1.78
C LYS A 152 -16.02 -11.75 1.78
N ALA A 153 -14.73 -11.74 2.12
CA ALA A 153 -13.93 -10.54 2.10
C ALA A 153 -13.68 -10.05 0.67
N SER A 154 -13.37 -8.77 0.55
CA SER A 154 -13.11 -8.14 -0.74
C SER A 154 -12.10 -7.02 -0.63
N ILE A 155 -11.32 -6.84 -1.70
CA ILE A 155 -10.50 -5.66 -1.91
C ILE A 155 -11.32 -4.66 -2.72
N ILE A 156 -11.45 -3.44 -2.21
CA ILE A 156 -11.96 -2.29 -2.97
C ILE A 156 -10.75 -1.55 -3.53
N ARG A 157 -10.68 -1.47 -4.86
CA ARG A 157 -9.56 -0.90 -5.61
C ARG A 157 -10.05 0.17 -6.57
N THR A 158 -9.29 1.24 -6.75
CA THR A 158 -9.58 2.24 -7.79
C THR A 158 -8.66 2.02 -8.98
N VAL A 159 -9.22 1.68 -10.14
CA VAL A 159 -8.48 1.50 -11.41
C VAL A 159 -9.06 2.48 -12.41
N ASN A 160 -8.22 3.35 -13.00
CA ASN A 160 -8.64 4.37 -13.97
C ASN A 160 -9.80 5.27 -13.47
N GLY A 161 -9.78 5.63 -12.17
CA GLY A 161 -10.83 6.43 -11.54
C GLY A 161 -12.13 5.68 -11.24
N GLN A 162 -12.23 4.41 -11.61
CA GLN A 162 -13.40 3.58 -11.30
C GLN A 162 -13.11 2.64 -10.14
N ARG A 163 -14.08 2.56 -9.21
CA ARG A 163 -14.02 1.64 -8.08
C ARG A 163 -14.40 0.23 -8.55
N GLN A 164 -13.53 -0.73 -8.26
CA GLN A 164 -13.71 -2.15 -8.52
C GLN A 164 -13.69 -2.92 -7.20
N THR A 165 -14.50 -3.96 -7.11
CA THR A 165 -14.52 -4.88 -5.96
C THR A 165 -13.95 -6.22 -6.41
N VAL A 166 -12.86 -6.64 -5.80
CA VAL A 166 -12.18 -7.90 -6.08
C VAL A 166 -12.47 -8.85 -4.91
N PRO A 167 -13.23 -9.95 -5.10
CA PRO A 167 -13.47 -10.92 -4.05
C PRO A 167 -12.18 -11.66 -3.69
N VAL A 168 -11.98 -11.96 -2.41
CA VAL A 168 -10.79 -12.69 -1.92
C VAL A 168 -11.19 -13.80 -0.96
N ARG A 169 -10.44 -14.91 -1.02
CA ARG A 169 -10.70 -16.12 -0.23
C ARG A 169 -9.73 -16.21 0.95
N LEU A 170 -9.92 -15.37 1.97
CA LEU A 170 -8.99 -15.28 3.10
C LEU A 170 -8.96 -16.56 3.94
N GLN A 171 -10.09 -17.24 4.06
CA GLN A 171 -10.18 -18.46 4.87
C GLN A 171 -9.39 -19.59 4.21
N ASP A 172 -9.53 -19.76 2.89
CA ASP A 172 -8.81 -20.78 2.13
C ASP A 172 -7.29 -20.54 2.21
N LEU A 173 -6.88 -19.27 2.16
CA LEU A 173 -5.49 -18.88 2.28
C LEU A 173 -4.90 -19.18 3.68
N LEU A 174 -5.65 -18.88 4.75
CA LEU A 174 -5.18 -18.99 6.13
C LEU A 174 -5.31 -20.39 6.73
N ARG A 175 -6.40 -21.11 6.42
CA ARG A 175 -6.69 -22.44 6.99
C ARG A 175 -6.19 -23.57 6.12
N ASP A 176 -6.47 -23.50 4.83
CA ASP A 176 -6.18 -24.59 3.90
C ASP A 176 -4.81 -24.44 3.23
N GLY A 177 -4.16 -23.28 3.41
CA GLY A 177 -2.87 -22.97 2.80
C GLY A 177 -2.96 -22.84 1.28
N ASP A 178 -4.13 -22.51 0.73
CA ASP A 178 -4.33 -22.34 -0.71
C ASP A 178 -3.63 -21.06 -1.20
N ILE A 179 -2.38 -21.19 -1.63
CA ILE A 179 -1.58 -20.08 -2.14
C ILE A 179 -2.21 -19.46 -3.41
N SER A 180 -3.05 -20.19 -4.14
CA SER A 180 -3.73 -19.65 -5.32
C SER A 180 -4.78 -18.58 -4.95
N ALA A 181 -5.16 -18.47 -3.68
CA ALA A 181 -5.99 -17.39 -3.15
C ALA A 181 -5.18 -16.13 -2.81
N ASN A 182 -3.85 -16.17 -2.87
CA ASN A 182 -3.01 -15.02 -2.58
C ASN A 182 -2.97 -14.05 -3.77
N VAL A 183 -3.63 -12.91 -3.61
CA VAL A 183 -3.72 -11.87 -4.65
C VAL A 183 -2.73 -10.75 -4.35
N ALA A 184 -2.12 -10.17 -5.39
CA ALA A 184 -1.31 -8.97 -5.26
C ALA A 184 -2.17 -7.78 -4.79
N VAL A 185 -1.69 -7.06 -3.78
CA VAL A 185 -2.31 -5.80 -3.34
C VAL A 185 -1.66 -4.64 -4.08
N LEU A 186 -2.42 -3.58 -4.32
CA LEU A 186 -1.97 -2.38 -5.00
C LEU A 186 -2.04 -1.16 -4.07
N PRO A 187 -1.29 -0.08 -4.39
CA PRO A 187 -1.39 1.17 -3.66
C PRO A 187 -2.85 1.67 -3.56
N GLY A 188 -3.28 1.98 -2.34
CA GLY A 188 -4.62 2.53 -2.08
C GLY A 188 -5.74 1.49 -1.95
N ASP A 189 -5.43 0.19 -1.98
CA ASP A 189 -6.41 -0.88 -1.78
C ASP A 189 -7.06 -0.81 -0.38
N ILE A 190 -8.35 -1.11 -0.30
CA ILE A 190 -9.08 -1.26 0.96
C ILE A 190 -9.54 -2.71 1.10
N LEU A 191 -8.94 -3.44 2.03
CA LEU A 191 -9.37 -4.79 2.41
C LEU A 191 -10.54 -4.69 3.40
N VAL A 192 -11.69 -5.19 2.98
CA VAL A 192 -12.91 -5.24 3.79
C VAL A 192 -13.17 -6.67 4.20
N ILE A 193 -13.21 -6.91 5.51
CA ILE A 193 -13.44 -8.23 6.10
C ILE A 193 -14.77 -8.22 6.84
N PRO A 194 -15.86 -8.75 6.26
CA PRO A 194 -17.16 -8.73 6.90
C PRO A 194 -17.24 -9.72 8.07
N GLU A 195 -18.20 -9.47 8.95
CA GLU A 195 -18.60 -10.41 10.00
C GLU A 195 -19.41 -11.58 9.41
N GLY A 196 -19.14 -12.78 9.91
CA GLY A 196 -19.89 -13.98 9.65
C GLY A 196 -21.11 -14.03 10.55
N TRP A 197 -22.26 -14.33 9.95
CA TRP A 197 -23.46 -14.64 10.72
C TRP A 197 -23.38 -16.12 11.10
N PHE A 198 -23.43 -16.38 12.40
CA PHE A 198 -23.55 -17.71 12.99
C PHE A 198 -24.99 -18.24 12.86
#